data_AF-A0A826GTD4-F1
#
_entry.id   AF-A0A826GTD4-F1
#
_cell.length_a   1.000
_cell.length_b   1.000
_cell.length_c   1.000
_cell.angle_alpha   90.00
_cell.angle_beta   90.00
_cell.angle_gamma   90.00
#
_symmetry.space_group_name_H-M   'P 1'
#
loop_
_entity.id
_entity.type
_entity.pdbx_description
1 polymer ?
#
loop_
_entity_poly.entity_id
_entity_poly.type
_entity_poly.pdbx_seq_one_letter_code
_entity_poly.pdbx_strand_id
1 'polypeptide(L)'
;MIKMPSSFTIIFSLIVFVTILTYVIPAGKFDKEFKQMGDGSKREIIVAGTYQYVDRGPRGFLHPIMTILTAMSKGMEHAVEVIVFVLIVGGAYGIIMKTGAIDAGIYFLIKKLGHKDKLLIPLLMFIFSIGGTVTGMSEETLPFYFVMIPLIVTLGYDSLVGAAIIALGAGVGTMASTVNPFATGIASAIASISLQDGFYFRIVLYFVSVLVAIIYVCVYASKIKKDPSKSLVYSQKDEHYQYFVKKDGLSTGDNAQNALEFTFAHKLVLLL
;
A
#
# COMPACT_ATOMS: atom_id res chain seq x y z
N MET A 1 -15.34 25.12 -4.39
CA MET A 1 -14.66 23.85 -4.01
C MET A 1 -13.57 23.60 -5.04
N ILE A 2 -12.29 23.71 -4.68
CA ILE A 2 -11.19 23.49 -5.64
C ILE A 2 -11.15 22.00 -5.96
N LYS A 3 -11.37 21.64 -7.22
CA LYS A 3 -11.30 20.24 -7.66
C LYS A 3 -9.81 19.85 -7.71
N MET A 4 -9.43 18.83 -6.94
CA MET A 4 -8.05 18.33 -6.96
C MET A 4 -7.67 17.96 -8.41
N PRO A 5 -6.52 18.44 -8.93
CA PRO A 5 -6.03 18.05 -10.25
C PRO A 5 -5.75 16.54 -10.29
N SER A 6 -5.79 15.95 -11.49
CA SER A 6 -5.50 14.53 -11.67
C SER A 6 -4.05 14.19 -11.27
N SER A 7 -3.79 12.94 -10.89
CA SER A 7 -2.42 12.47 -10.60
C SER A 7 -1.46 12.74 -11.76
N PHE A 8 -1.92 12.58 -13.01
CA PHE A 8 -1.13 12.91 -14.21
C PHE A 8 -0.77 14.39 -14.26
N THR A 9 -1.71 15.28 -13.95
CA THR A 9 -1.48 16.73 -13.91
C THR A 9 -0.48 17.10 -12.83
N ILE A 10 -0.59 16.48 -11.65
CA ILE A 10 0.33 16.72 -10.52
C ILE A 10 1.75 16.29 -10.90
N ILE A 11 1.91 15.06 -11.41
CA ILE A 11 3.21 14.52 -11.82
C ILE A 11 3.83 15.35 -12.94
N PHE A 12 3.05 15.71 -13.96
CA PHE A 12 3.53 16.55 -15.06
C PHE A 12 4.00 17.92 -14.56
N SER A 13 3.21 18.57 -13.69
CA SER A 13 3.56 19.85 -13.08
C SER A 13 4.84 19.75 -12.25
N LEU A 14 5.02 18.65 -11.52
CA LEU A 14 6.23 18.38 -10.75
C LEU A 14 7.45 18.21 -11.66
N ILE A 15 7.33 17.49 -12.78
CA ILE A 15 8.41 17.33 -13.77
C ILE A 15 8.85 18.68 -14.32
N VAL A 16 7.89 19.53 -14.70
CA VAL A 16 8.17 20.90 -15.19
C VAL A 16 8.89 21.71 -14.11
N PHE A 17 8.36 21.69 -12.89
CA PHE A 17 8.91 22.43 -11.76
C PHE A 17 10.33 22.00 -11.42
N VAL A 18 10.59 20.71 -11.27
CA VAL A 18 11.92 20.16 -10.98
C VAL A 18 12.89 20.46 -12.13
N THR A 19 12.42 20.37 -13.39
CA THR A 19 13.24 20.73 -14.56
C THR A 19 13.71 22.17 -14.50
N ILE A 20 12.82 23.11 -14.15
CA ILE A 20 13.19 24.53 -13.96
C ILE A 20 14.19 24.68 -12.81
N LEU A 21 13.95 24.00 -11.69
CA LEU A 21 14.88 24.02 -10.54
C LEU A 21 16.28 23.55 -10.91
N THR A 22 16.46 22.63 -11.86
CA THR A 22 17.80 22.20 -12.30
C THR A 22 18.64 23.30 -12.98
N TYR A 23 18.04 24.43 -13.34
CA TYR A 23 18.76 25.61 -13.84
C TYR A 23 19.25 26.48 -12.70
N VAL A 24 18.41 26.65 -11.67
CA VAL A 24 18.70 27.48 -10.50
C VAL A 24 19.67 26.77 -9.54
N ILE A 25 19.48 25.47 -9.30
CA ILE A 25 20.23 24.72 -8.28
C ILE A 25 21.46 24.05 -8.90
N PRO A 26 22.70 24.50 -8.61
CA PRO A 26 23.94 23.96 -9.17
C PRO A 26 24.09 22.46 -8.95
N ALA A 27 24.71 21.78 -9.92
CA ALA A 27 24.99 20.36 -9.78
C ALA A 27 26.17 20.20 -8.81
N GLY A 28 26.07 19.27 -7.87
CA GLY A 28 27.14 19.00 -6.93
C GLY A 28 27.28 17.52 -6.63
N LYS A 29 28.47 17.14 -6.20
CA LYS A 29 28.78 15.80 -5.71
C LYS A 29 29.49 15.91 -4.38
N PHE A 30 29.36 14.87 -3.56
CA PHE A 30 30.21 14.69 -2.40
C PHE A 30 31.28 13.64 -2.72
N ASP A 31 32.45 13.76 -2.11
CA ASP A 31 33.43 12.69 -2.12
C ASP A 31 32.95 11.52 -1.27
N LYS A 32 33.34 10.33 -1.71
CA LYS A 32 33.00 9.09 -1.06
C LYS A 32 34.27 8.35 -0.64
N GLU A 33 34.29 7.83 0.58
CA GLU A 33 35.39 7.04 1.11
C GLU A 33 34.89 5.66 1.58
N PHE A 34 35.73 4.63 1.48
CA PHE A 34 35.40 3.32 2.04
C PHE A 34 35.78 3.28 3.52
N LYS A 35 34.80 3.32 4.43
CA LYS A 35 35.03 3.08 5.86
C LYS A 35 34.76 1.63 6.22
N GLN A 36 35.61 1.11 7.10
CA GLN A 36 35.36 -0.17 7.75
C GLN A 36 34.38 0.05 8.91
N MET A 37 33.25 -0.64 8.85
CA MET A 37 32.20 -0.62 9.87
C MET A 37 32.57 -1.52 11.05
N GLY A 38 31.89 -1.34 12.18
CA GLY A 38 32.09 -2.17 13.38
C GLY A 38 31.78 -3.66 13.17
N ASP A 39 31.05 -4.01 12.10
CA ASP A 39 30.76 -5.39 11.67
C ASP A 39 31.84 -5.98 10.73
N GLY A 40 32.93 -5.24 10.46
CA GLY A 40 34.01 -5.64 9.55
C GLY A 40 33.75 -5.37 8.07
N SER A 41 32.53 -4.97 7.68
CA SER A 41 32.20 -4.63 6.28
C SER A 41 32.83 -3.30 5.86
N LYS A 42 33.23 -3.19 4.58
CA LYS A 42 33.63 -1.90 3.99
C LYS A 42 32.44 -1.29 3.28
N ARG A 43 32.04 -0.08 3.68
CA ARG A 43 30.94 0.66 3.05
C ARG A 43 31.44 1.99 2.49
N GLU A 44 30.90 2.35 1.34
CA GLU A 44 31.15 3.64 0.70
C GLU A 44 30.30 4.71 1.42
N ILE A 45 30.95 5.64 2.13
CA ILE A 45 30.29 6.68 2.92
C ILE A 45 30.58 8.06 2.34
N ILE A 46 29.62 8.98 2.48
CA ILE A 46 29.76 10.38 2.06
C ILE A 46 30.62 11.12 3.09
N VAL A 47 31.66 11.83 2.63
CA VAL A 47 32.50 12.66 3.51
C VAL A 47 31.82 14.00 3.74
N ALA A 48 31.55 14.35 5.00
CA ALA A 48 30.93 15.63 5.34
C ALA A 48 31.88 16.80 4.99
N GLY A 49 31.33 17.88 4.41
CA GLY A 49 32.11 19.08 4.04
C GLY A 49 32.82 19.00 2.68
N THR A 50 32.77 17.88 1.96
CA THR A 50 33.41 17.72 0.63
C THR A 50 32.46 18.02 -0.54
N TYR A 51 31.41 18.80 -0.29
CA TYR A 51 30.51 19.20 -1.36
C TYR A 51 31.28 20.04 -2.39
N GLN A 52 31.32 19.57 -3.62
CA GLN A 52 31.97 20.25 -4.72
C GLN A 52 31.01 20.40 -5.89
N TYR A 53 31.04 21.59 -6.49
CA TYR A 53 30.31 21.85 -7.72
C TYR A 53 30.91 21.02 -8.86
N VAL A 54 30.03 20.43 -9.65
CA VAL A 54 30.41 19.75 -10.89
C VAL A 54 29.93 20.57 -12.07
N ASP A 55 30.79 20.64 -13.08
CA ASP A 55 30.46 21.34 -14.30
C ASP A 55 29.23 20.70 -14.95
N ARG A 56 28.28 21.56 -15.31
CA ARG A 56 27.06 21.13 -15.98
C ARG A 56 27.42 21.05 -17.46
N GLY A 57 27.42 19.83 -18.02
CA GLY A 57 27.58 19.65 -19.46
C GLY A 57 26.63 20.58 -20.26
N PRO A 58 26.99 20.97 -21.49
CA PRO A 58 26.25 21.99 -22.24
C PRO A 58 24.78 21.60 -22.43
N ARG A 59 23.87 22.42 -21.90
CA ARG A 59 22.41 22.28 -22.04
C ARG A 59 21.89 23.36 -22.97
N GLY A 60 21.51 22.99 -24.19
CA GLY A 60 20.87 23.90 -25.14
C GLY A 60 19.46 24.30 -24.71
N PHE A 61 18.89 25.34 -25.34
CA PHE A 61 17.54 25.84 -25.08
C PHE A 61 16.43 24.78 -25.22
N LEU A 62 16.63 23.78 -26.09
CA LEU A 62 15.69 22.68 -26.31
C LEU A 62 15.82 21.54 -25.28
N HIS A 63 16.91 21.51 -24.51
CA HIS A 63 17.17 20.45 -23.54
C HIS A 63 16.04 20.26 -22.50
N PRO A 64 15.50 21.30 -21.83
CA PRO A 64 14.46 21.11 -20.83
C PRO A 64 13.13 20.64 -21.46
N ILE A 65 12.80 21.09 -22.67
CA ILE A 65 11.62 20.61 -23.40
C ILE A 65 11.76 19.11 -23.68
N MET A 66 12.91 18.69 -24.20
CA MET A 66 13.19 17.27 -24.44
C MET A 66 13.21 16.45 -23.14
N THR A 67 13.75 16.99 -22.05
CA THR A 67 13.72 16.33 -20.73
C THR A 67 12.29 16.12 -20.26
N ILE A 68 11.43 17.13 -20.34
CA ILE A 68 10.02 17.01 -19.92
C ILE A 68 9.27 15.98 -20.77
N LEU A 69 9.45 16.01 -22.10
CA LEU A 69 8.78 15.07 -23.00
C LEU A 69 9.27 13.63 -22.83
N THR A 70 10.57 13.42 -22.55
CA THR A 70 11.15 12.08 -22.38
C THR A 70 11.07 11.55 -20.94
N ALA A 71 10.80 12.41 -19.95
CA ALA A 71 10.76 12.04 -18.53
C ALA A 71 9.77 10.91 -18.25
N MET A 72 8.62 10.89 -18.93
CA MET A 72 7.63 9.83 -18.75
C MET A 72 8.14 8.47 -19.25
N SER A 73 8.74 8.42 -20.45
CA SER A 73 9.33 7.18 -20.99
C SER A 73 10.43 6.66 -20.08
N LYS A 74 11.37 7.52 -19.69
CA LYS A 74 12.46 7.15 -18.78
C LYS A 74 11.93 6.72 -17.41
N GLY A 75 10.91 7.40 -16.90
CA GLY A 75 10.25 7.02 -15.66
C GLY A 75 9.65 5.61 -15.73
N MET A 76 9.00 5.26 -16.84
CA MET A 76 8.49 3.90 -17.07
C MET A 76 9.62 2.87 -17.21
N GLU A 77 10.71 3.20 -17.90
CA GLU A 77 11.89 2.34 -17.99
C GLU A 77 12.47 2.06 -16.59
N HIS A 78 12.61 3.08 -15.75
CA HIS A 78 13.08 2.93 -14.37
C HIS A 78 12.09 2.20 -13.46
N ALA A 79 10.80 2.25 -13.75
CA ALA A 79 9.74 1.58 -13.00
C ALA A 79 9.30 0.24 -13.59
N VAL A 80 10.01 -0.29 -14.61
CA VAL A 80 9.57 -1.47 -15.38
C VAL A 80 9.33 -2.68 -14.49
N GLU A 81 10.16 -2.89 -13.47
CA GLU A 81 10.02 -4.00 -12.53
C GLU A 81 8.69 -3.91 -11.76
N VAL A 82 8.33 -2.71 -11.29
CA VAL A 82 7.06 -2.48 -10.58
C VAL A 82 5.87 -2.64 -11.51
N ILE A 83 5.95 -2.10 -12.73
CA ILE A 83 4.87 -2.21 -13.72
C ILE A 83 4.58 -3.68 -14.04
N VAL A 84 5.63 -4.45 -14.36
CA VAL A 84 5.51 -5.88 -14.69
C VAL A 84 5.00 -6.67 -13.49
N PHE A 85 5.50 -6.37 -12.28
CA PHE A 85 5.04 -7.01 -11.04
C PHE A 85 3.53 -6.80 -10.82
N VAL A 86 3.05 -5.55 -10.90
CA VAL A 86 1.61 -5.23 -10.73
C VAL A 86 0.76 -5.92 -11.80
N LEU A 87 1.24 -6.01 -13.05
CA LEU A 87 0.55 -6.73 -14.12
C LEU A 87 0.45 -8.23 -13.84
N ILE A 88 1.53 -8.86 -13.37
CA ILE A 88 1.55 -10.29 -13.03
C ILE A 88 0.62 -10.57 -11.84
N VAL A 89 0.71 -9.78 -10.78
CA VAL A 89 -0.16 -9.91 -9.59
C VAL A 89 -1.63 -9.71 -9.98
N GLY A 90 -1.93 -8.69 -10.79
CA GLY A 90 -3.28 -8.44 -11.30
C GLY A 90 -3.81 -9.58 -12.17
N GLY A 91 -2.96 -10.16 -13.03
CA GLY A 91 -3.30 -11.32 -13.87
C GLY A 91 -3.56 -12.58 -13.06
N ALA A 92 -2.68 -12.92 -12.11
CA ALA A 92 -2.84 -14.04 -11.20
C ALA A 92 -4.13 -13.89 -10.37
N TYR A 93 -4.38 -12.68 -9.87
CA TYR A 93 -5.61 -12.38 -9.13
C TYR A 93 -6.86 -12.53 -10.00
N GLY A 94 -6.82 -12.09 -11.25
CA GLY A 94 -7.91 -12.32 -12.21
C GLY A 94 -8.24 -13.81 -12.40
N ILE A 95 -7.22 -14.67 -12.44
CA ILE A 95 -7.40 -16.13 -12.49
C ILE A 95 -8.03 -16.63 -11.19
N ILE A 96 -7.49 -16.22 -10.03
CA ILE A 96 -8.00 -16.61 -8.70
C ILE A 96 -9.47 -16.22 -8.55
N MET A 97 -9.87 -15.00 -8.93
CA MET A 97 -11.27 -14.58 -8.90
C MET A 97 -12.16 -15.44 -9.79
N LYS A 98 -11.70 -15.84 -10.98
CA LYS A 98 -12.45 -16.73 -11.87
C LYS A 98 -12.67 -18.13 -11.28
N THR A 99 -11.84 -18.58 -10.35
CA THR A 99 -12.03 -19.87 -9.67
C THR A 99 -13.15 -19.84 -8.62
N GLY A 100 -13.59 -18.67 -8.17
CA GLY A 100 -14.52 -18.55 -7.04
C GLY A 100 -13.92 -18.91 -5.67
N ALA A 101 -12.60 -19.17 -5.59
CA ALA A 101 -11.91 -19.48 -4.33
C ALA A 101 -12.04 -18.35 -3.30
N ILE A 102 -12.02 -17.11 -3.77
CA ILE A 102 -12.19 -15.89 -2.97
C ILE A 102 -13.59 -15.81 -2.39
N ASP A 103 -14.62 -16.01 -3.21
CA ASP A 103 -16.02 -15.97 -2.80
C ASP A 103 -16.33 -17.08 -1.78
N ALA A 104 -15.83 -18.30 -2.04
CA ALA A 104 -15.95 -19.43 -1.14
C ALA A 104 -15.20 -19.20 0.19
N GLY A 105 -14.01 -18.57 0.13
CA GLY A 105 -13.22 -18.20 1.29
C GLY A 105 -13.89 -17.12 2.15
N ILE A 106 -14.43 -16.07 1.53
CA ILE A 106 -15.25 -15.04 2.19
C ILE A 106 -16.44 -15.69 2.88
N TYR A 107 -17.20 -16.52 2.16
CA TYR A 107 -18.39 -17.18 2.71
C TYR A 107 -18.04 -18.10 3.88
N PHE A 108 -16.95 -18.88 3.77
CA PHE A 108 -16.44 -19.71 4.85
C PHE A 108 -16.05 -18.89 6.08
N LEU A 109 -15.35 -17.76 5.88
CA LEU A 109 -14.99 -16.85 6.96
C LEU A 109 -16.23 -16.28 7.63
N ILE A 110 -17.22 -15.78 6.89
CA ILE A 110 -18.49 -15.27 7.44
C ILE A 110 -19.19 -16.36 8.26
N LYS A 111 -19.33 -17.57 7.72
CA LYS A 111 -19.99 -18.70 8.40
C LYS A 111 -19.24 -19.12 9.68
N LYS A 112 -17.91 -19.11 9.66
CA LYS A 112 -17.07 -19.49 10.80
C LYS A 112 -16.98 -18.40 11.87
N LEU A 113 -17.00 -17.13 11.46
CA LEU A 113 -16.92 -15.99 12.39
C LEU A 113 -18.25 -15.72 13.10
N GLY A 114 -19.40 -16.12 12.54
CA GLY A 114 -20.69 -15.99 13.20
C GLY A 114 -20.92 -14.57 13.75
N HIS A 115 -21.15 -14.45 15.07
CA HIS A 115 -21.39 -13.16 15.76
C HIS A 115 -20.11 -12.44 16.25
N LYS A 116 -18.91 -12.90 15.83
CA LYS A 116 -17.62 -12.33 16.26
C LYS A 116 -17.03 -11.31 15.26
N ASP A 117 -17.89 -10.66 14.47
CA ASP A 117 -17.51 -9.64 13.48
C ASP A 117 -16.61 -8.53 14.06
N LYS A 118 -16.80 -8.17 15.34
CA LYS A 118 -15.97 -7.18 16.05
C LYS A 118 -14.48 -7.55 16.17
N LEU A 119 -14.12 -8.83 16.16
CA LEU A 119 -12.72 -9.28 16.22
C LEU A 119 -12.07 -9.37 14.84
N LEU A 120 -12.87 -9.35 13.77
CA LEU A 120 -12.37 -9.45 12.40
C LEU A 120 -11.54 -8.22 12.01
N ILE A 121 -12.03 -7.02 12.34
CA ILE A 121 -11.37 -5.76 12.00
C ILE A 121 -9.95 -5.68 12.61
N PRO A 122 -9.76 -5.84 13.94
CA PRO A 122 -8.42 -5.86 14.53
C PRO A 122 -7.49 -6.93 13.94
N LEU A 123 -8.00 -8.15 13.72
CA LEU A 123 -7.21 -9.26 13.22
C LEU A 123 -6.69 -8.99 11.81
N LEU A 124 -7.57 -8.55 10.91
CA LEU A 124 -7.18 -8.26 9.53
C LEU A 124 -6.22 -7.07 9.45
N MET A 125 -6.50 -6.00 10.20
CA MET A 125 -5.59 -4.86 10.26
C MET A 125 -4.20 -5.27 10.75
N PHE A 126 -4.13 -6.14 11.76
CA PHE A 126 -2.87 -6.66 12.26
C PHE A 126 -2.13 -7.48 11.19
N ILE A 127 -2.82 -8.37 10.47
CA ILE A 127 -2.24 -9.15 9.37
C ILE A 127 -1.69 -8.23 8.27
N PHE A 128 -2.46 -7.24 7.81
CA PHE A 128 -1.98 -6.28 6.81
C PHE A 128 -0.81 -5.43 7.32
N SER A 129 -0.80 -5.09 8.61
CA SER A 129 0.31 -4.34 9.21
C SER A 129 1.62 -5.13 9.26
N ILE A 130 1.56 -6.46 9.39
CA ILE A 130 2.74 -7.33 9.27
C ILE A 130 3.30 -7.25 7.84
N GLY A 131 2.43 -7.37 6.83
CA GLY A 131 2.82 -7.18 5.43
C GLY A 131 3.48 -5.81 5.20
N GLY A 132 2.84 -4.74 5.69
CA GLY A 132 3.38 -3.38 5.59
C GLY A 132 4.75 -3.23 6.25
N THR A 133 4.94 -3.71 7.48
CA THR A 133 6.19 -3.48 8.22
C THR A 133 7.36 -4.34 7.72
N VAL A 134 7.08 -5.51 7.15
CA VAL A 134 8.11 -6.46 6.67
C VAL A 134 8.46 -6.21 5.21
N THR A 135 7.48 -5.96 4.34
CA THR A 135 7.71 -5.86 2.89
C THR A 135 7.34 -4.50 2.31
N GLY A 136 6.75 -3.59 3.09
CA GLY A 136 6.24 -2.32 2.55
C GLY A 136 4.94 -2.48 1.77
N MET A 137 4.24 -3.60 1.97
CA MET A 137 3.13 -4.11 1.15
C MET A 137 2.03 -3.09 0.86
N SER A 138 2.20 -2.23 -0.14
CA SER A 138 1.22 -1.18 -0.47
C SER A 138 0.53 -1.55 -1.76
N GLU A 139 1.30 -1.86 -2.79
CA GLU A 139 0.82 -2.24 -4.12
C GLU A 139 0.17 -3.63 -4.12
N GLU A 140 0.72 -4.58 -3.37
CA GLU A 140 0.20 -5.94 -3.27
C GLU A 140 -1.11 -6.00 -2.48
N THR A 141 -1.49 -4.91 -1.79
CA THR A 141 -2.76 -4.85 -1.08
C THR A 141 -3.96 -4.56 -2.00
N LEU A 142 -3.73 -4.01 -3.20
CA LEU A 142 -4.78 -3.58 -4.11
C LEU A 142 -5.81 -4.68 -4.42
N PRO A 143 -5.42 -5.94 -4.70
CA PRO A 143 -6.36 -7.01 -4.95
C PRO A 143 -7.30 -7.28 -3.76
N PHE A 144 -6.79 -7.16 -2.53
CA PHE A 144 -7.56 -7.43 -1.33
C PHE A 144 -8.71 -6.44 -1.13
N TYR A 145 -8.67 -5.23 -1.71
CA TYR A 145 -9.80 -4.30 -1.64
C TYR A 145 -11.05 -4.86 -2.32
N PHE A 146 -10.87 -5.58 -3.44
CA PHE A 146 -11.99 -6.22 -4.14
C PHE A 146 -12.65 -7.33 -3.32
N VAL A 147 -11.91 -7.97 -2.40
CA VAL A 147 -12.42 -9.00 -1.48
C VAL A 147 -13.04 -8.37 -0.24
N MET A 148 -12.30 -7.44 0.35
CA MET A 148 -12.56 -6.95 1.70
C MET A 148 -13.76 -6.02 1.74
N ILE A 149 -13.90 -5.16 0.74
CA ILE A 149 -15.01 -4.19 0.69
C ILE A 149 -16.35 -4.93 0.64
N PRO A 150 -16.61 -5.86 -0.30
CA PRO A 150 -17.81 -6.69 -0.29
C PRO A 150 -18.05 -7.42 1.03
N LEU A 151 -17.04 -8.10 1.56
CA LEU A 151 -17.14 -8.84 2.82
C LEU A 151 -17.62 -7.93 3.97
N ILE A 152 -16.99 -6.77 4.14
CA ILE A 152 -17.27 -5.85 5.23
C ILE A 152 -18.63 -5.16 5.05
N VAL A 153 -19.01 -4.84 3.82
CA VAL A 153 -20.34 -4.29 3.49
C VAL A 153 -21.45 -5.33 3.74
N THR A 154 -21.23 -6.59 3.37
CA THR A 154 -22.14 -7.71 3.66
C THR A 154 -22.30 -7.94 5.17
N LEU A 155 -21.23 -7.73 5.93
CA LEU A 155 -21.28 -7.71 7.39
C LEU A 155 -21.96 -6.47 7.97
N GLY A 156 -22.53 -5.57 7.15
CA GLY A 156 -23.32 -4.42 7.58
C GLY A 156 -22.51 -3.21 8.05
N TYR A 157 -21.22 -3.16 7.71
CA TYR A 157 -20.41 -1.94 7.81
C TYR A 157 -20.47 -1.17 6.48
N ASP A 158 -19.78 -0.03 6.39
CA ASP A 158 -19.66 0.71 5.12
C ASP A 158 -18.39 0.31 4.34
N SER A 159 -18.32 0.70 3.07
CA SER A 159 -17.17 0.43 2.20
C SER A 159 -15.89 1.10 2.70
N LEU A 160 -16.02 2.22 3.42
CA LEU A 160 -14.89 2.94 3.99
C LEU A 160 -14.19 2.13 5.09
N VAL A 161 -14.94 1.41 5.94
CA VAL A 161 -14.34 0.47 6.91
C VAL A 161 -13.54 -0.61 6.18
N GLY A 162 -14.08 -1.17 5.09
CA GLY A 162 -13.38 -2.16 4.27
C GLY A 162 -12.06 -1.64 3.69
N ALA A 163 -12.09 -0.43 3.13
CA ALA A 163 -10.88 0.24 2.64
C ALA A 163 -9.90 0.59 3.78
N ALA A 164 -10.39 1.08 4.92
CA ALA A 164 -9.57 1.48 6.05
C ALA A 164 -8.83 0.31 6.70
N ILE A 165 -9.42 -0.88 6.75
CA ILE A 165 -8.75 -2.10 7.27
C ILE A 165 -7.43 -2.33 6.53
N ILE A 166 -7.46 -2.22 5.20
CA ILE A 166 -6.29 -2.47 4.37
C ILE A 166 -5.37 -1.25 4.38
N ALA A 167 -5.90 -0.06 4.05
CA ALA A 167 -5.14 1.17 3.89
C ALA A 167 -4.39 1.55 5.18
N LEU A 168 -5.08 1.54 6.32
CA LEU A 168 -4.43 1.86 7.60
C LEU A 168 -3.64 0.68 8.15
N GLY A 169 -4.10 -0.56 7.98
CA GLY A 169 -3.35 -1.75 8.41
C GLY A 169 -1.97 -1.78 7.76
N ALA A 170 -1.91 -1.88 6.43
CA ALA A 170 -0.66 -1.89 5.69
C ALA A 170 0.09 -0.56 5.81
N GLY A 171 -0.60 0.57 5.72
CA GLY A 171 0.02 1.90 5.76
C GLY A 171 0.77 2.19 7.06
N VAL A 172 0.18 1.91 8.24
CA VAL A 172 0.89 2.12 9.51
C VAL A 172 2.00 1.09 9.75
N GLY A 173 1.84 -0.12 9.20
CA GLY A 173 2.92 -1.11 9.14
C GLY A 173 4.12 -0.56 8.38
N THR A 174 3.90 -0.08 7.15
CA THR A 174 4.93 0.56 6.32
C THR A 174 5.50 1.82 6.97
N MET A 175 4.68 2.61 7.67
CA MET A 175 5.17 3.78 8.42
C MET A 175 6.19 3.38 9.50
N ALA A 176 5.98 2.27 10.20
CA ALA A 176 6.91 1.80 11.22
C ALA A 176 8.13 1.06 10.64
N SER A 177 7.95 0.34 9.52
CA SER A 177 9.02 -0.31 8.72
C SER A 177 10.10 -0.96 9.58
N THR A 178 9.75 -1.96 10.39
CA THR A 178 10.69 -2.61 11.31
C THR A 178 11.88 -3.24 10.58
N VAL A 179 11.62 -3.98 9.50
CA VAL A 179 12.64 -4.67 8.70
C VAL A 179 12.43 -4.50 7.19
N ASN A 180 11.54 -3.60 6.78
CA ASN A 180 11.22 -3.33 5.38
C ASN A 180 12.48 -2.99 4.54
N PRO A 181 12.85 -3.82 3.54
CA PRO A 181 14.05 -3.59 2.74
C PRO A 181 13.94 -2.35 1.85
N PHE A 182 12.73 -1.98 1.43
CA PHE A 182 12.48 -0.84 0.54
C PHE A 182 12.45 0.51 1.25
N ALA A 183 12.32 0.52 2.58
CA ALA A 183 12.35 1.74 3.38
C ALA A 183 13.53 1.73 4.35
N THR A 184 13.45 0.91 5.39
CA THR A 184 14.46 0.78 6.44
C THR A 184 15.78 0.24 5.91
N GLY A 185 15.76 -0.70 4.97
CA GLY A 185 16.96 -1.21 4.30
C GLY A 185 17.71 -0.12 3.54
N ILE A 186 17.03 0.59 2.64
CA ILE A 186 17.61 1.70 1.86
C ILE A 186 18.11 2.82 2.79
N ALA A 187 17.31 3.25 3.76
CA ALA A 187 17.71 4.29 4.69
C ALA A 187 18.96 3.91 5.51
N SER A 188 19.05 2.65 5.96
CA SER A 188 20.21 2.15 6.71
C SER A 188 21.45 2.06 5.82
N ALA A 189 21.28 1.71 4.54
CA ALA A 189 22.37 1.71 3.56
C ALA A 189 22.89 3.14 3.30
N ILE A 190 22.00 4.12 3.13
CA ILE A 190 22.36 5.54 2.94
C ILE A 190 23.06 6.09 4.18
N ALA A 191 22.49 5.87 5.37
CA ALA A 191 23.05 6.30 6.64
C ALA A 191 24.30 5.49 7.04
N SER A 192 24.61 4.43 6.29
CA SER A 192 25.76 3.56 6.53
C SER A 192 25.76 2.90 7.92
N ILE A 193 24.58 2.56 8.42
CA ILE A 193 24.33 1.90 9.71
C ILE A 193 23.78 0.48 9.53
N SER A 194 23.74 -0.33 10.58
CA SER A 194 23.12 -1.65 10.53
C SER A 194 21.58 -1.54 10.52
N LEU A 195 20.90 -2.53 9.94
CA LEU A 195 19.43 -2.62 10.01
C LEU A 195 18.95 -2.76 11.47
N GLN A 196 19.80 -3.31 12.33
CA GLN A 196 19.51 -3.49 13.75
C GLN A 196 19.51 -2.16 14.52
N ASP A 197 20.16 -1.13 13.99
CA ASP A 197 20.25 0.18 14.64
C ASP A 197 18.86 0.82 14.65
N GLY A 198 18.34 1.09 15.86
CA GLY A 198 16.98 1.59 16.05
C GLY A 198 15.86 0.55 15.90
N PHE A 199 16.17 -0.75 15.81
CA PHE A 199 15.15 -1.81 15.69
C PHE A 199 14.11 -1.78 16.81
N TYR A 200 14.54 -1.68 18.07
CA TYR A 200 13.64 -1.63 19.23
C TYR A 200 12.70 -0.41 19.20
N PHE A 201 13.22 0.75 18.79
CA PHE A 201 12.40 1.95 18.62
C PHE A 201 11.32 1.73 17.56
N ARG A 202 11.67 1.14 16.41
CA ARG A 202 10.72 0.81 15.34
C ARG A 202 9.67 -0.20 15.80
N ILE A 203 10.03 -1.18 16.62
CA ILE A 203 9.07 -2.14 17.18
C ILE A 203 8.06 -1.45 18.12
N VAL A 204 8.54 -0.56 18.99
CA VAL A 204 7.63 0.23 19.85
C VAL A 204 6.72 1.11 19.01
N LEU A 205 7.28 1.83 18.02
CA LEU A 205 6.52 2.65 17.09
C LEU A 205 5.48 1.83 16.33
N TYR A 206 5.84 0.63 15.87
CA TYR A 206 4.95 -0.31 15.17
C TYR A 206 3.74 -0.67 16.04
N PHE A 207 3.97 -1.17 17.26
CA PHE A 207 2.87 -1.56 18.14
C PHE A 207 1.96 -0.39 18.53
N VAL A 208 2.54 0.77 18.83
CA VAL A 208 1.74 1.97 19.16
C VAL A 208 0.91 2.41 17.96
N SER A 209 1.50 2.47 16.77
CA SER A 209 0.82 2.94 15.56
C SER A 209 -0.29 1.99 15.12
N VAL A 210 -0.02 0.68 15.15
CA VAL A 210 -1.02 -0.35 14.84
C VAL A 210 -2.16 -0.31 15.84
N LEU A 211 -1.87 -0.20 17.14
CA LEU A 211 -2.90 -0.12 18.18
C LEU A 211 -3.80 1.11 17.99
N VAL A 212 -3.22 2.28 17.75
CA VAL A 212 -3.97 3.53 17.50
C VAL A 212 -4.85 3.38 16.26
N ALA A 213 -4.31 2.83 15.17
CA ALA A 213 -5.06 2.61 13.93
C ALA A 213 -6.24 1.63 14.13
N ILE A 214 -5.99 0.51 14.81
CA ILE A 214 -7.04 -0.48 15.12
C ILE A 214 -8.14 0.15 15.96
N ILE A 215 -7.80 0.90 17.01
CA ILE A 215 -8.78 1.58 17.86
C ILE A 215 -9.59 2.57 17.03
N TYR A 216 -8.92 3.38 16.20
CA TYR A 216 -9.58 4.36 15.34
C TYR A 216 -10.62 3.71 14.42
N VAL A 217 -10.23 2.66 13.69
CA VAL A 217 -11.14 1.97 12.76
C VAL A 217 -12.25 1.23 13.52
N CYS A 218 -11.95 0.57 14.64
CA CYS A 218 -12.96 -0.13 15.44
C CYS A 218 -14.01 0.84 16.02
N VAL A 219 -13.59 2.02 16.46
CA VAL A 219 -14.50 3.08 16.93
C VAL A 219 -15.39 3.55 15.80
N TYR A 220 -14.82 3.82 14.62
CA TYR A 220 -15.58 4.23 13.44
C TYR A 220 -16.57 3.15 13.00
N ALA A 221 -16.11 1.91 12.84
CA ALA A 221 -16.92 0.76 12.46
C ALA A 221 -18.07 0.51 13.45
N SER A 222 -17.80 0.59 14.75
CA SER A 222 -18.84 0.43 15.79
C SER A 222 -19.90 1.53 15.75
N LYS A 223 -19.53 2.76 15.37
CA LYS A 223 -20.49 3.87 15.21
C LYS A 223 -21.43 3.60 14.03
N ILE A 224 -20.90 3.22 12.88
CA ILE A 224 -21.68 2.92 11.67
C ILE A 224 -22.60 1.72 11.87
N LYS A 225 -22.08 0.68 12.53
CA LYS A 225 -22.84 -0.55 12.79
C LYS A 225 -24.07 -0.30 13.67
N LYS A 226 -23.98 0.67 14.59
CA LYS A 226 -25.10 1.10 15.44
C LYS A 226 -26.05 2.06 14.71
N ASP A 227 -25.49 2.96 13.92
CA ASP A 227 -26.24 4.00 13.21
C ASP A 227 -25.58 4.26 11.84
N PRO A 228 -26.13 3.67 10.76
CA PRO A 228 -25.59 3.85 9.41
C PRO A 228 -25.55 5.30 8.94
N SER A 229 -26.41 6.19 9.48
CA SER A 229 -26.45 7.61 9.08
C SER A 229 -25.17 8.37 9.42
N LYS A 230 -24.35 7.84 10.34
CA LYS A 230 -23.07 8.41 10.74
C LYS A 230 -21.91 8.04 9.81
N SER A 231 -22.15 7.24 8.78
CA SER A 231 -21.14 6.93 7.77
C SER A 231 -20.79 8.18 6.96
N LEU A 232 -19.49 8.39 6.73
CA LEU A 232 -19.00 9.46 5.86
C LEU A 232 -19.40 9.24 4.39
N VAL A 233 -19.72 8.00 4.03
CA VAL A 233 -20.18 7.59 2.69
C VAL A 233 -21.66 7.18 2.70
N TYR A 234 -22.44 7.69 3.66
CA TYR A 234 -23.84 7.33 3.82
C TYR A 234 -24.68 7.61 2.56
N SER A 235 -24.41 8.72 1.86
CA SER A 235 -25.10 9.08 0.61
C SER A 235 -24.93 8.04 -0.51
N GLN A 236 -23.85 7.25 -0.46
CA GLN A 236 -23.52 6.22 -1.45
C GLN A 236 -23.82 4.80 -0.92
N LYS A 237 -24.44 4.67 0.26
CA LYS A 237 -24.63 3.37 0.92
C LYS A 237 -25.35 2.36 0.01
N ASP A 238 -26.47 2.77 -0.58
CA ASP A 238 -27.26 1.87 -1.43
C ASP A 238 -26.52 1.54 -2.73
N GLU A 239 -25.85 2.52 -3.34
CA GLU A 239 -25.00 2.32 -4.52
C GLU A 239 -23.89 1.32 -4.23
N HIS A 240 -23.15 1.50 -3.14
CA HIS A 240 -22.08 0.60 -2.70
C HIS A 240 -22.62 -0.80 -2.41
N TYR A 241 -23.77 -0.92 -1.74
CA TYR A 241 -24.35 -2.24 -1.47
C TYR A 241 -24.73 -2.97 -2.76
N GLN A 242 -25.33 -2.27 -3.73
CA GLN A 242 -25.68 -2.86 -5.02
C GLN A 242 -24.43 -3.27 -5.81
N TYR A 243 -23.41 -2.40 -5.84
CA TYR A 243 -22.19 -2.62 -6.60
C TYR A 243 -21.32 -3.74 -6.00
N PHE A 244 -21.12 -3.76 -4.68
CA PHE A 244 -20.21 -4.70 -4.03
C PHE A 244 -20.88 -6.00 -3.56
N VAL A 245 -22.19 -6.00 -3.26
CA VAL A 245 -22.85 -7.19 -2.70
C VAL A 245 -23.75 -7.88 -3.72
N LYS A 246 -24.61 -7.14 -4.42
CA LYS A 246 -25.57 -7.75 -5.36
C LYS A 246 -24.94 -8.16 -6.68
N LYS A 247 -24.00 -7.36 -7.21
CA LYS A 247 -23.31 -7.67 -8.47
C LYS A 247 -22.50 -8.98 -8.39
N ASP A 248 -21.89 -9.23 -7.23
CA ASP A 248 -21.00 -10.37 -7.01
C ASP A 248 -21.72 -11.58 -6.37
N GLY A 249 -23.06 -11.54 -6.26
CA GLY A 249 -23.86 -12.68 -5.78
C GLY A 249 -23.74 -13.00 -4.28
N LEU A 250 -23.06 -12.17 -3.49
CA LEU A 250 -22.74 -12.37 -2.06
C LEU A 250 -23.91 -12.10 -1.09
N SER A 251 -25.17 -12.27 -1.52
CA SER A 251 -26.36 -12.02 -0.71
C SER A 251 -26.44 -12.93 0.53
N THR A 252 -26.69 -12.34 1.70
CA THR A 252 -26.98 -13.03 2.97
C THR A 252 -28.42 -13.55 3.09
N GLY A 253 -29.27 -13.36 2.06
CA GLY A 253 -30.65 -13.87 2.02
C GLY A 253 -30.87 -14.89 0.91
N ASP A 254 -31.39 -16.06 1.30
CA ASP A 254 -31.98 -17.17 0.51
C ASP A 254 -31.17 -17.87 -0.60
N ASN A 255 -30.05 -17.34 -1.07
CA ASN A 255 -29.18 -18.03 -2.03
C ASN A 255 -28.14 -18.97 -1.38
N ALA A 256 -28.39 -19.44 -0.16
CA ALA A 256 -27.53 -20.42 0.53
C ALA A 256 -27.41 -21.77 -0.21
N GLN A 257 -28.25 -22.02 -1.22
CA GLN A 257 -28.20 -23.20 -2.08
C GLN A 257 -27.15 -23.12 -3.21
N ASN A 258 -26.61 -21.93 -3.51
CA ASN A 258 -25.56 -21.72 -4.53
C ASN A 258 -24.23 -21.24 -3.94
N ALA A 259 -24.05 -21.31 -2.62
CA ALA A 259 -22.78 -20.98 -2.01
C ALA A 259 -21.73 -22.01 -2.43
N LEU A 260 -20.72 -21.57 -3.20
CA LEU A 260 -19.59 -22.40 -3.59
C LEU A 260 -18.99 -23.07 -2.36
N GLU A 261 -18.97 -24.40 -2.34
CA GLU A 261 -18.42 -25.16 -1.23
C GLU A 261 -16.91 -24.87 -1.16
N PHE A 262 -16.38 -24.60 0.05
CA PHE A 262 -14.97 -24.28 0.24
C PHE A 262 -14.10 -25.56 0.15
N THR A 263 -13.91 -26.04 -1.08
CA THR A 263 -13.17 -27.25 -1.42
C THR A 263 -11.66 -27.16 -1.13
N PHE A 264 -11.00 -28.32 -1.16
CA PHE A 264 -9.53 -28.39 -1.06
C PHE A 264 -8.82 -27.68 -2.22
N ALA A 265 -9.40 -27.67 -3.43
CA ALA A 265 -8.87 -26.94 -4.56
C ALA A 265 -8.85 -25.42 -4.28
N HIS A 266 -9.90 -24.87 -3.67
CA HIS A 266 -9.92 -23.46 -3.26
C HIS A 266 -8.82 -23.15 -2.24
N LYS A 267 -8.56 -24.05 -1.29
CA LYS A 267 -7.46 -23.88 -0.31
C LYS A 267 -6.09 -23.88 -0.96
N LEU A 268 -5.87 -24.75 -1.95
CA LEU A 268 -4.62 -24.78 -2.72
C LEU A 268 -4.45 -23.51 -3.56
N VAL A 269 -5.51 -23.04 -4.21
CA VAL A 269 -5.48 -21.78 -4.98
C VAL A 269 -5.17 -20.57 -4.09
N LEU A 270 -5.66 -20.56 -2.84
CA LEU A 270 -5.36 -19.48 -1.88
C LEU A 270 -3.99 -19.63 -1.18
N LEU A 271 -3.30 -20.76 -1.35
CA LEU A 271 -1.95 -21.00 -0.82
C LEU A 271 -0.85 -20.68 -1.83
N LEU A 272 -1.20 -20.52 -3.11
CA LEU A 272 -0.32 -20.11 -4.21
C LEU A 272 -0.18 -18.58 -4.25
#